data_AF-A0A972V0A6-F1
#
_entry.id   AF-A0A972V0A6-F1
#
_cell.length_a   1.000
_cell.length_b   1.000
_cell.length_c   1.000
_cell.angle_alpha   90.00
_cell.angle_beta   90.00
_cell.angle_gamma   90.00
#
_symmetry.space_group_name_H-M   'P 1'
#
loop_
_entity.id
_entity.type
_entity.pdbx_description
1 polymer ?
#
loop_
_entity_poly.entity_id
_entity_poly.type
_entity_poly.pdbx_seq_one_letter_code
_entity_poly.pdbx_strand_id
1 'polypeptide(L)'
;DDIIKGLIRVIENPPKYEQTPYKIYNIGNSNPVKLQHFIEAIEKALNKKAEKVYLPIQPGDVLKTFADVSDLSEEMGYRPNTPITEGVINFVQWYKKFYDN
;
A
#
# COMPACT_ATOMS: atom_id res chain seq x y z
N ASP A 1 -3.44 -1.31 7.81
CA ASP A 1 -4.40 -2.40 8.08
C ASP A 1 -4.38 -3.50 7.03
N ASP A 2 -4.55 -3.20 5.74
CA ASP A 2 -4.67 -4.24 4.70
C ASP A 2 -3.48 -5.20 4.64
N ILE A 3 -2.24 -4.69 4.68
CA ILE A 3 -1.04 -5.52 4.70
C ILE A 3 -1.05 -6.51 5.87
N ILE A 4 -1.47 -6.08 7.06
CA ILE A 4 -1.54 -6.93 8.26
C ILE A 4 -2.61 -8.02 8.08
N LYS A 5 -3.77 -7.69 7.53
CA LYS A 5 -4.81 -8.67 7.20
C LYS A 5 -4.31 -9.70 6.19
N GLY A 6 -3.56 -9.26 5.18
CA GLY A 6 -2.91 -10.15 4.22
C GLY A 6 -1.92 -11.10 4.88
N LEU A 7 -1.08 -10.58 5.76
CA LEU A 7 -0.10 -11.37 6.51
C LEU A 7 -0.76 -12.41 7.43
N ILE A 8 -1.79 -12.02 8.19
CA ILE A 8 -2.54 -12.94 9.07
C ILE A 8 -3.11 -14.09 8.25
N ARG A 9 -3.72 -13.83 7.09
CA ARG A 9 -4.27 -14.87 6.21
C ARG A 9 -3.20 -15.87 5.76
N VAL A 10 -2.00 -15.40 5.41
CA VAL A 10 -0.87 -16.27 5.03
C VAL A 10 -0.40 -17.12 6.21
N ILE A 11 -0.31 -16.52 7.40
CA ILE A 11 0.10 -17.23 8.62
C ILE A 11 -0.91 -18.32 9.01
N GLU A 12 -2.21 -18.03 8.88
CA GLU A 12 -3.30 -18.97 9.20
C GLU A 12 -3.47 -20.07 8.15
N ASN A 13 -2.93 -19.90 6.94
CA ASN A 13 -3.04 -20.84 5.83
C ASN A 13 -1.67 -21.18 5.24
N PRO A 14 -0.76 -21.79 6.02
CA PRO A 14 0.56 -22.16 5.53
C PRO A 14 0.45 -23.25 4.45
N PRO A 15 1.40 -23.32 3.50
CA PRO A 15 1.41 -24.38 2.51
C PRO A 15 1.61 -25.75 3.19
N LYS A 16 0.95 -26.78 2.66
CA LYS A 16 1.12 -28.14 3.17
C LYS A 16 2.51 -28.63 2.77
N TYR A 17 3.40 -28.75 3.75
CA TYR A 17 4.82 -29.06 3.56
C TYR A 17 5.07 -30.27 2.65
N GLU A 18 4.26 -31.32 2.77
CA GLU A 18 4.35 -32.56 1.98
C GLU A 18 4.11 -32.34 0.48
N GLN A 19 3.41 -31.28 0.10
CA GLN A 19 3.07 -30.95 -1.30
C GLN A 19 3.94 -29.82 -1.83
N THR A 20 4.09 -28.77 -1.02
CA THR A 20 4.81 -27.55 -1.36
C THR A 20 5.45 -26.99 -0.08
N PRO A 21 6.79 -26.95 0.02
CA PRO A 21 7.47 -26.51 1.25
C PRO A 21 7.35 -25.00 1.51
N TYR A 22 7.11 -24.19 0.47
CA TYR A 22 6.91 -22.75 0.56
C TYR A 22 6.10 -22.22 -0.62
N LYS A 23 5.39 -21.12 -0.41
CA LYS A 23 4.67 -20.42 -1.47
C LYS A 23 4.87 -18.92 -1.35
N ILE A 24 5.00 -18.26 -2.50
CA ILE A 24 5.29 -16.83 -2.60
C ILE A 24 3.99 -16.11 -2.95
N TYR A 25 3.69 -15.04 -2.22
CA TYR A 25 2.54 -14.18 -2.48
C TYR A 25 2.99 -12.73 -2.50
N ASN A 26 2.50 -11.97 -3.47
CA ASN A 26 2.61 -10.51 -3.44
C ASN A 26 1.52 -9.94 -2.54
N ILE A 27 1.89 -9.01 -1.66
CA ILE A 27 0.94 -8.24 -0.85
C ILE A 27 1.12 -6.77 -1.22
N GLY A 28 0.03 -6.14 -1.63
CA GLY A 28 0.01 -4.73 -1.96
C GLY A 28 -1.37 -4.27 -2.35
N ASN A 29 -1.48 -3.01 -2.73
CA ASN A 29 -2.65 -2.50 -3.42
C ASN A 29 -2.50 -2.83 -4.92
N SER A 30 -3.44 -3.57 -5.48
CA SER A 30 -3.45 -3.94 -6.90
C SER A 30 -3.96 -2.82 -7.81
N ASN A 31 -4.41 -1.70 -7.22
CA ASN A 31 -4.87 -0.53 -7.95
C ASN A 31 -3.79 0.56 -7.96
N PRO A 32 -3.22 0.91 -9.13
CA PRO A 32 -2.26 1.99 -9.26
C PRO A 32 -2.89 3.34 -8.89
N VAL A 33 -2.20 4.10 -8.04
CA VAL A 33 -2.58 5.47 -7.67
C VAL A 33 -1.65 6.46 -8.37
N LYS A 34 -2.21 7.51 -8.98
CA LYS A 34 -1.41 8.58 -9.57
C LYS A 34 -0.68 9.36 -8.47
N LEU A 35 0.61 9.66 -8.67
CA LEU A 35 1.42 10.47 -7.75
C LEU A 35 0.74 11.79 -7.38
N GLN A 36 0.12 12.46 -8.35
CA GLN A 36 -0.64 13.70 -8.10
C GLN A 36 -1.73 13.53 -7.04
N HIS A 37 -2.48 12.41 -7.08
CA HIS A 37 -3.55 12.14 -6.14
C HIS A 37 -2.99 11.83 -4.73
N PHE A 38 -1.83 11.17 -4.66
CA PHE A 38 -1.11 10.96 -3.41
C PHE A 38 -0.67 12.29 -2.78
N ILE A 39 -0.11 13.21 -3.57
CA ILE A 39 0.28 14.55 -3.11
C ILE A 39 -0.95 15.34 -2.63
N GLU A 40 -2.05 15.29 -3.37
CA GLU A 40 -3.31 15.95 -2.97
C GLU A 40 -3.86 15.40 -1.65
N ALA A 41 -3.73 14.10 -1.39
CA ALA A 41 -4.12 13.51 -0.11
C ALA A 41 -3.29 14.07 1.05
N ILE A 42 -1.99 14.26 0.87
CA ILE A 42 -1.10 14.87 1.87
C ILE A 42 -1.48 16.34 2.08
N GLU A 43 -1.68 17.11 1.01
CA GLU A 43 -2.09 18.51 1.09
C GLU A 43 -3.38 18.69 1.88
N LYS A 44 -4.37 17.80 1.66
CA LYS A 44 -5.63 17.79 2.39
C LYS A 44 -5.43 17.42 3.85
N ALA A 45 -4.66 16.38 4.14
CA ALA A 45 -4.39 15.93 5.51
C ALA A 45 -3.67 16.99 6.36
N LEU A 46 -2.81 17.80 5.74
CA LEU A 46 -2.08 18.89 6.39
C LEU A 46 -2.77 20.26 6.30
N ASN A 47 -3.87 20.36 5.54
CA ASN A 47 -4.51 21.62 5.17
C ASN A 47 -3.51 22.67 4.63
N LYS A 48 -2.55 22.24 3.80
CA LYS A 48 -1.48 23.08 3.25
C LYS A 48 -1.15 22.66 1.83
N LYS A 49 -1.01 23.63 0.92
CA LYS A 49 -0.56 23.39 -0.46
C LYS A 49 0.95 23.24 -0.52
N ALA A 50 1.40 22.25 -1.29
CA ALA A 50 2.82 22.06 -1.56
C ALA A 50 3.26 22.97 -2.71
N GLU A 51 4.44 23.57 -2.58
CA GLU A 51 5.15 24.17 -3.71
C GLU A 51 5.78 23.05 -4.53
N LYS A 52 5.24 22.76 -5.72
CA LYS A 52 5.63 21.61 -6.53
C LYS A 52 6.72 22.02 -7.51
N VAL A 53 7.91 21.42 -7.36
CA VAL A 53 9.00 21.51 -8.34
C VAL A 53 8.96 20.27 -9.21
N TYR A 54 8.62 20.43 -10.48
CA TYR A 54 8.56 19.32 -11.43
C TYR A 54 9.95 19.02 -12.00
N LEU A 55 10.37 17.77 -11.90
CA LEU A 55 11.63 17.27 -12.46
C LEU A 55 11.34 16.26 -13.57
N PRO A 56 12.29 16.04 -14.51
CA PRO A 56 12.23 14.91 -15.44
C PRO A 56 12.15 13.57 -14.68
N ILE A 57 11.72 12.51 -15.37
CA ILE A 57 11.75 11.15 -14.81
C ILE A 57 13.16 10.80 -14.36
N GLN A 58 13.30 10.29 -13.14
CA GLN A 58 14.61 9.97 -12.60
C GLN A 58 15.06 8.59 -13.08
N PRO A 59 16.37 8.35 -13.26
CA PRO A 59 16.88 7.00 -13.54
C PRO A 59 16.43 6.02 -12.45
N GLY A 60 15.71 4.96 -12.82
CA GLY A 60 15.16 3.97 -11.90
C GLY A 60 13.66 4.11 -11.63
N ASP A 61 13.04 5.24 -12.00
CA ASP A 61 11.58 5.37 -11.94
C ASP A 61 10.91 4.48 -12.99
N VAL A 62 9.84 3.81 -12.58
CA VAL A 62 8.93 3.10 -13.48
C VAL A 62 7.64 3.91 -13.64
N LEU A 63 7.18 4.07 -14.89
CA LEU A 63 5.98 4.89 -15.19
C LEU A 63 4.72 4.39 -14.48
N LYS A 64 4.61 3.07 -14.28
CA LYS A 64 3.49 2.42 -13.61
C LYS A 64 3.96 1.08 -13.07
N THR A 65 3.71 0.84 -11.78
CA THR A 65 3.88 -0.45 -11.14
C THR A 65 2.77 -0.68 -10.12
N PHE A 66 2.42 -1.94 -9.89
CA PHE A 66 1.42 -2.37 -8.91
C PHE A 66 1.66 -3.84 -8.59
N ALA A 67 1.23 -4.27 -7.41
CA ALA A 67 1.33 -5.66 -7.01
C ALA A 67 0.26 -6.50 -7.72
N ASP A 68 0.66 -7.56 -8.41
CA ASP A 68 -0.26 -8.61 -8.82
C ASP A 68 -0.56 -9.51 -7.63
N VAL A 69 -1.78 -9.42 -7.10
CA VAL A 69 -2.24 -10.13 -5.90
C VAL A 69 -3.21 -11.27 -6.23
N SER A 70 -3.27 -11.71 -7.48
CA SER A 70 -4.25 -12.68 -7.97
C SER A 70 -4.25 -13.97 -7.13
N ASP A 71 -3.07 -14.59 -6.94
CA ASP A 71 -2.93 -15.81 -6.13
C ASP A 71 -3.46 -15.66 -4.69
N LEU A 72 -3.12 -14.54 -4.03
CA LEU A 72 -3.55 -14.30 -2.65
C LEU A 72 -5.05 -13.96 -2.57
N SER A 73 -5.59 -13.32 -3.60
CA SER A 73 -7.02 -13.04 -3.72
C SER A 73 -7.83 -14.31 -3.97
N GLU A 74 -7.38 -15.18 -4.87
CA GLU A 74 -8.08 -16.42 -5.25
C GLU A 74 -8.07 -17.44 -4.11
N GLU A 75 -6.93 -17.63 -3.46
CA GLU A 75 -6.77 -18.69 -2.46
C GLU A 75 -7.18 -18.27 -1.06
N MET A 76 -6.97 -16.99 -0.73
CA MET A 76 -7.17 -16.49 0.62
C MET A 76 -8.16 -15.34 0.69
N GLY A 77 -8.80 -14.93 -0.40
CA GLY A 77 -9.80 -13.86 -0.41
C GLY A 77 -9.25 -12.48 -0.04
N TYR A 78 -7.94 -12.25 -0.19
CA TYR A 78 -7.32 -10.96 0.12
C TYR A 78 -7.80 -9.87 -0.85
N ARG A 79 -8.42 -8.82 -0.29
CA ARG A 79 -8.92 -7.66 -1.05
C ARG A 79 -8.57 -6.38 -0.29
N PRO A 80 -7.47 -5.69 -0.64
CA PRO A 80 -7.13 -4.41 -0.03
C PRO A 80 -8.20 -3.39 -0.42
N ASN A 81 -8.70 -2.62 0.54
CA ASN A 81 -9.80 -1.69 0.31
C ASN A 81 -9.58 -0.31 0.96
N THR A 82 -8.45 -0.10 1.64
CA THR A 82 -8.13 1.20 2.24
C THR A 82 -7.86 2.23 1.12
N PRO A 83 -8.70 3.27 0.96
CA PRO A 83 -8.44 4.32 -0.01
C PRO A 83 -7.18 5.08 0.36
N ILE A 84 -6.41 5.52 -0.64
CA ILE A 84 -5.14 6.21 -0.38
C ILE A 84 -5.32 7.48 0.46
N THR A 85 -6.41 8.21 0.23
CA THR A 85 -6.75 9.41 0.99
C THR A 85 -6.92 9.11 2.48
N GLU A 86 -7.61 8.02 2.81
CA GLU A 86 -7.82 7.59 4.20
C GLU A 86 -6.50 7.14 4.84
N GLY A 87 -5.73 6.31 4.13
CA GLY A 87 -4.42 5.84 4.62
C GLY A 87 -3.45 6.99 4.91
N VAL A 88 -3.39 7.99 4.02
CA VAL A 88 -2.55 9.18 4.19
C VAL A 88 -3.01 10.04 5.38
N ILE A 89 -4.33 10.25 5.53
CA ILE A 89 -4.89 10.99 6.68
C ILE A 89 -4.51 10.31 8.00
N ASN A 90 -4.75 8.99 8.09
CA ASN A 90 -4.45 8.21 9.29
C ASN A 90 -2.94 8.25 9.62
N PHE A 91 -2.09 8.17 8.60
CA PHE A 91 -0.64 8.28 8.76
C PHE A 91 -0.22 9.67 9.29
N VAL A 92 -0.72 10.75 8.69
CA VAL A 92 -0.40 12.12 9.12
C VAL A 92 -0.86 12.36 10.56
N GLN A 93 -2.05 11.90 10.93
CA GLN A 93 -2.55 12.00 12.31
C GLN A 93 -1.66 11.26 13.30
N TRP A 94 -1.29 10.01 12.99
CA TRP A 94 -0.37 9.24 13.80
C TRP A 94 1.00 9.93 13.92
N TYR A 95 1.55 10.42 12.82
CA TYR A 95 2.85 11.09 12.78
C TYR A 95 2.87 12.33 13.67
N LYS A 96 1.86 13.21 13.53
CA LYS A 96 1.73 14.40 14.38
C LYS A 96 1.64 14.02 15.86
N LYS A 97 0.77 13.07 16.21
CA LYS A 97 0.63 12.61 17.59
C LYS A 97 1.92 12.02 18.16
N PHE A 98 2.72 11.35 17.34
CA PHE A 98 3.98 10.75 17.77
C PHE A 98 5.06 11.81 18.06
N TYR A 99 5.11 12.89 17.28
CA TYR A 99 6.13 13.94 17.38
C TYR A 99 5.70 15.22 18.12
N ASP A 100 4.40 15.46 18.35
CA ASP A 100 3.89 16.59 19.15
C ASP A 100 4.01 16.35 20.68
N ASN A 101 5.04 15.60 21.11
CA ASN A 101 5.47 15.47 22.51
C ASN A 101 6.73 16.28 22.78
#